data_AF-A0A504CAV8-F1
#
_entry.id   AF-A0A504CAV8-F1
#
_cell.length_a   1.000
_cell.length_b   1.000
_cell.length_c   1.000
_cell.angle_alpha   90.00
_cell.angle_beta   90.00
_cell.angle_gamma   90.00
#
_symmetry.space_group_name_H-M   'P 1'
#
loop_
_entity.id
_entity.type
_entity.pdbx_description
1 polymer ?
#
loop_
_entity_poly.entity_id
_entity_poly.type
_entity_poly.pdbx_seq_one_letter_code
_entity_poly.pdbx_strand_id
1 'polypeptide(L)'
;MTLGAVLAATGLAEARPDSRAMSCTEIRAMIQSRHAVVLTTGPNTYDRYVRQFGNECDWPEVPMSAYIPARDGHCPVYRCEEPVNNLPN
;
A
#
# COMPACT_ATOMS: atom_id res chain seq x y z
N MET A 1 23.14 -36.29 22.74
CA MET A 1 21.76 -36.17 22.23
C MET A 1 21.23 -34.83 22.72
N THR A 2 21.26 -33.79 21.90
CA THR A 2 20.78 -32.45 22.26
C THR A 2 19.34 -32.29 21.80
N LEU A 3 18.41 -32.13 22.74
CA LEU A 3 17.03 -31.76 22.43
C LEU A 3 17.02 -30.30 21.98
N GLY A 4 16.65 -30.06 20.72
CA GLY A 4 16.37 -28.72 20.20
C GLY A 4 14.93 -28.33 20.53
N ALA A 5 14.75 -27.29 21.34
CA ALA A 5 13.45 -26.68 21.56
C ALA A 5 13.04 -25.87 20.33
N VAL A 6 11.94 -26.26 19.69
CA VAL A 6 11.32 -25.48 18.60
C VAL A 6 10.50 -24.37 19.25
N LEU A 7 10.97 -23.12 19.17
CA LEU A 7 10.14 -21.96 19.51
C LEU A 7 9.11 -21.76 18.38
N ALA A 8 7.85 -22.07 18.67
CA ALA A 8 6.73 -21.70 17.82
C ALA A 8 6.51 -20.18 17.94
N ALA A 9 6.91 -19.42 16.93
CA ALA A 9 6.55 -18.01 16.83
C ALA A 9 5.05 -17.92 16.51
N THR A 10 4.24 -17.53 17.50
CA THR A 10 2.85 -17.12 17.25
C THR A 10 2.88 -15.85 16.43
N GLY A 11 2.56 -15.95 15.13
CA GLY A 11 2.47 -14.78 14.26
C GLY A 11 1.41 -13.83 14.80
N LEU A 12 1.84 -12.65 15.26
CA LEU A 12 0.93 -11.52 15.38
C LEU A 12 0.38 -11.28 13.98
N ALA A 13 -0.95 -11.35 13.82
CA ALA A 13 -1.56 -10.91 12.57
C ALA A 13 -1.18 -9.44 12.41
N GLU A 14 -0.23 -9.14 11.51
CA GLU A 14 0.27 -7.79 11.29
C GLU A 14 -0.93 -6.92 10.90
N ALA A 15 -1.34 -6.04 11.81
CA ALA A 15 -2.47 -5.16 11.57
C ALA A 15 -2.16 -4.31 10.34
N ARG A 16 -3.11 -4.22 9.41
CA ARG A 16 -2.92 -3.43 8.19
C ARG A 16 -2.55 -1.98 8.58
N PRO A 17 -1.42 -1.44 8.09
CA PRO A 17 -1.02 -0.08 8.43
C PRO A 17 -2.11 0.94 8.05
N ASP A 18 -2.34 1.91 8.94
CA ASP A 18 -3.29 2.99 8.73
C ASP A 18 -2.55 4.23 8.24
N SER A 19 -2.90 4.70 7.03
CA SER A 19 -2.26 5.88 6.43
C SER A 19 -2.46 7.12 7.29
N ARG A 20 -3.57 7.21 8.03
CA ARG A 20 -3.90 8.34 8.90
C ARG A 20 -2.96 8.46 10.11
N ALA A 21 -2.24 7.39 10.45
CA ALA A 21 -1.24 7.36 11.52
C ALA A 21 0.20 7.64 11.03
N MET A 22 0.42 7.72 9.72
CA MET A 22 1.73 7.88 9.09
C MET A 22 1.83 9.24 8.38
N SER A 23 3.04 9.81 8.30
CA SER A 23 3.32 10.92 7.39
C SER A 23 3.32 10.47 5.94
N CYS A 24 3.11 11.41 5.00
CA CYS A 24 3.18 11.09 3.58
C CYS A 24 4.56 10.54 3.17
N THR A 25 5.62 11.02 3.82
CA THR A 25 6.99 10.50 3.58
C THR A 25 7.10 9.03 3.97
N GLU A 26 6.58 8.65 5.15
CA GLU A 26 6.57 7.25 5.61
C GLU A 26 5.74 6.35 4.69
N ILE A 27 4.55 6.81 4.27
CA ILE A 27 3.68 6.11 3.32
C ILE A 27 4.43 5.83 2.01
N ARG A 28 5.04 6.87 1.42
CA ARG A 28 5.76 6.74 0.16
C ARG A 28 6.98 5.84 0.30
N ALA A 29 7.75 5.98 1.37
CA ALA A 29 8.89 5.09 1.63
C ALA A 29 8.47 3.62 1.77
N MET A 30 7.34 3.37 2.44
CA MET A 30 6.79 2.02 2.57
C MET A 30 6.36 1.44 1.22
N ILE A 31 5.65 2.20 0.39
CA ILE A 31 5.25 1.77 -0.96
C ILE A 31 6.49 1.54 -1.83
N GLN A 32 7.49 2.43 -1.76
CA GLN A 32 8.72 2.28 -2.53
C GLN A 32 9.53 1.04 -2.15
N SER A 33 9.58 0.68 -0.86
CA SER A 33 10.32 -0.49 -0.39
C SER A 33 9.59 -1.82 -0.63
N ARG A 34 8.25 -1.83 -0.54
CA ARG A 34 7.43 -3.04 -0.67
C ARG A 34 6.80 -3.23 -2.04
N HIS A 35 6.95 -2.22 -2.91
CA HIS A 35 6.40 -2.12 -4.26
C HIS A 35 4.86 -2.01 -4.33
N ALA A 36 4.15 -2.76 -3.51
CA ALA A 36 2.71 -2.69 -3.32
C ALA A 36 2.35 -2.88 -1.84
N VAL A 37 1.42 -2.08 -1.32
CA VAL A 37 1.00 -2.12 0.09
C VAL A 37 -0.49 -1.89 0.20
N VAL A 38 -1.18 -2.71 0.99
CA VAL A 38 -2.57 -2.45 1.37
C VAL A 38 -2.58 -1.54 2.60
N LEU A 39 -3.25 -0.40 2.52
CA LEU A 39 -3.36 0.57 3.61
C LEU A 39 -4.81 0.81 3.99
N THR A 40 -5.07 0.92 5.30
CA THR A 40 -6.33 1.49 5.80
C THR A 40 -6.30 2.99 5.52
N THR A 41 -7.36 3.53 4.93
CA THR A 41 -7.50 4.97 4.66
C THR A 41 -8.69 5.61 5.36
N GLY A 42 -9.47 4.81 6.09
CA GLY A 42 -10.65 5.26 6.82
C GLY A 42 -11.19 4.17 7.73
N PRO A 43 -12.26 4.41 8.49
CA PRO A 43 -12.79 3.46 9.47
C PRO A 43 -13.11 2.09 8.88
N ASN A 44 -13.56 2.05 7.62
CA ASN A 44 -13.93 0.82 6.90
C ASN A 44 -13.38 0.78 5.47
N THR A 45 -12.46 1.69 5.12
CA THR A 45 -11.95 1.82 3.75
C THR A 45 -10.48 1.48 3.68
N TYR A 46 -10.11 0.85 2.58
CA TYR A 46 -8.76 0.46 2.28
C TYR A 46 -8.56 0.25 0.80
N ASP A 47 -7.31 0.32 0.40
CA ASP A 47 -6.92 0.02 -0.97
C ASP A 47 -5.48 -0.47 -1.02
N ARG A 48 -5.10 -1.02 -2.17
CA ARG A 48 -3.74 -1.41 -2.52
C ARG A 48 -3.07 -0.27 -3.29
N TYR A 49 -2.00 0.27 -2.73
CA TYR A 49 -1.19 1.31 -3.35
C TYR A 49 0.11 0.75 -3.88
N VAL A 50 0.51 1.22 -5.05
CA VAL A 50 1.67 0.72 -5.82
C VAL A 50 2.66 1.85 -6.09
N ARG A 51 3.87 1.49 -6.51
CA ARG A 51 4.82 2.46 -7.06
C ARG A 51 4.32 2.97 -8.41
N GLN A 52 4.72 4.20 -8.76
CA GLN A 52 4.42 4.78 -10.07
C GLN A 52 4.99 3.98 -11.23
N PHE A 53 6.20 3.43 -11.05
CA PHE A 53 6.94 2.70 -12.07
C PHE A 53 7.25 1.29 -11.56
N GLY A 54 6.63 0.29 -12.17
CA GLY A 54 6.77 -1.11 -11.80
C GLY A 54 5.75 -1.98 -12.53
N ASN A 55 5.65 -3.24 -12.12
CA ASN A 55 4.79 -4.25 -12.74
C ASN A 55 3.74 -4.76 -11.74
N GLU A 56 3.31 -3.92 -10.79
CA GLU A 56 2.38 -4.32 -9.74
C GLU A 56 0.91 -4.23 -10.18
N CYS A 57 0.62 -3.59 -11.31
CA CYS A 57 -0.70 -3.56 -11.92
C CYS A 57 -0.82 -4.66 -12.97
N ASP A 58 -1.94 -5.39 -12.91
CA ASP A 58 -2.26 -6.43 -13.88
C ASP A 58 -2.89 -5.78 -15.11
N TRP A 59 -2.55 -6.24 -16.30
CA TRP A 59 -3.18 -5.73 -17.52
C TRP A 59 -4.70 -6.01 -17.50
N PRO A 60 -5.57 -5.02 -17.79
CA PRO A 60 -5.30 -3.74 -18.44
C PRO A 60 -5.10 -2.52 -17.51
N GLU A 61 -4.95 -2.73 -16.20
CA GLU A 61 -4.77 -1.66 -15.22
C GLU A 61 -3.42 -0.95 -15.39
N VAL A 62 -3.40 0.34 -15.04
CA VAL A 62 -2.19 1.15 -14.98
C VAL A 62 -2.12 1.89 -13.64
N PRO A 63 -0.91 2.28 -13.17
CA PRO A 63 -0.78 3.11 -11.97
C PRO A 63 -1.40 4.50 -12.18
N MET A 64 -2.57 4.73 -11.58
CA MET A 64 -3.27 6.01 -11.60
C MET A 64 -3.05 6.77 -10.30
N SER A 65 -2.95 8.10 -10.41
CA SER A 65 -2.71 8.95 -9.23
C SER A 65 -3.95 8.98 -8.33
N ALA A 66 -3.69 8.89 -7.02
CA ALA A 66 -4.70 8.97 -5.99
C ALA A 66 -4.19 9.81 -4.82
N TYR A 67 -5.12 10.28 -3.99
CA TYR A 67 -4.81 11.03 -2.78
C TYR A 67 -5.46 10.34 -1.58
N ILE A 68 -4.66 10.08 -0.54
CA ILE A 68 -5.13 9.41 0.67
C ILE A 68 -4.88 10.29 1.89
N PRO A 69 -5.70 10.18 2.94
CA PRO A 69 -5.44 10.89 4.19
C PRO A 69 -4.17 10.34 4.85
N ALA A 70 -3.34 11.26 5.31
CA ALA A 70 -2.11 11.04 6.06
C ALA A 70 -2.11 11.91 7.32
N ARG A 71 -1.23 11.62 8.27
CA ARG A 71 -1.09 12.40 9.51
C ARG A 71 -0.79 13.87 9.25
N ASP A 72 -0.06 14.16 8.19
CA ASP A 72 0.41 15.49 7.79
C ASP A 72 -0.42 16.13 6.65
N GLY A 73 -1.55 15.54 6.27
CA GLY A 73 -2.46 16.08 5.24
C GLY A 73 -2.94 15.03 4.25
N HIS A 74 -2.92 15.36 2.96
CA HIS A 74 -3.20 14.38 1.89
C HIS A 74 -1.89 13.95 1.23
N CYS A 75 -1.74 12.65 1.01
CA CYS A 75 -0.56 12.08 0.38
C CYS A 75 -0.86 11.64 -1.06
N PRO A 76 -0.12 12.14 -2.07
CA PRO A 76 -0.19 11.61 -3.42
C PRO A 76 0.45 10.23 -3.48
N VAL A 77 -0.31 9.26 -3.97
CA VAL A 77 0.05 7.85 -4.14
C VAL A 77 -0.45 7.36 -5.51
N TYR A 78 -0.15 6.09 -5.84
CA TYR A 78 -0.69 5.44 -7.03
C TYR A 78 -1.47 4.19 -6.62
N ARG A 79 -2.55 3.90 -7.32
CA ARG A 79 -3.26 2.62 -7.24
C ARG A 79 -3.48 2.10 -8.65
N CYS A 80 -3.68 0.79 -8.79
CA CYS A 80 -4.00 0.23 -10.10
C CYS A 80 -5.48 0.50 -10.41
N GLU A 81 -5.73 1.10 -11.55
CA GLU A 81 -7.07 1.33 -12.06
C GLU A 81 -7.05 1.03 -13.56
N GLU A 82 -8.15 0.50 -14.08
CA GLU A 82 -8.32 0.42 -15.52
C GLU A 82 -8.34 1.86 -16.08
N PRO A 83 -7.54 2.16 -17.12
CA PRO A 83 -7.64 3.45 -17.77
C PRO A 83 -9.05 3.60 -18.31
N VAL A 84 -9.84 4.48 -17.70
CA VAL A 84 -11.11 4.90 -18.29
C VAL A 84 -10.80 5.41 -19.69
N ASN A 85 -11.59 5.00 -20.70
CA ASN A 85 -11.43 5.35 -22.13
C ASN A 85 -11.51 6.86 -22.46
N ASN A 86 -11.27 7.74 -21.49
CA ASN A 86 -11.37 9.19 -21.59
C ASN A 86 -10.00 9.84 -21.27
N LEU A 87 -8.96 9.42 -22.00
CA LEU A 87 -7.79 10.26 -22.21
C LEU A 87 -8.29 11.51 -22.97
N PRO A 88 -8.15 12.73 -22.43
CA PRO A 88 -8.43 13.91 -23.23
C PRO A 88 -7.47 13.93 -24.43
N ASN A 89 -8.05 13.97 -25.63
CA ASN A 89 -7.32 14.18 -26.89
C ASN A 89 -6.51 15.48 -26.86
#